data_AF-A0A852DNQ4-F1
#
_entry.id   AF-A0A852DNQ4-F1
#
_cell.length_a   1.000
_cell.length_b   1.000
_cell.length_c   1.000
_cell.angle_alpha   90.00
_cell.angle_beta   90.00
_cell.angle_gamma   90.00
#
_symmetry.space_group_name_H-M   'P 1'
#
loop_
_entity.id
_entity.type
_entity.pdbx_description
1 polymer ?
#
loop_
_entity_poly.entity_id
_entity_poly.type
_entity_poly.pdbx_seq_one_letter_code
_entity_poly.pdbx_strand_id
1 'polypeptide(L)' 'VREICLLFTRGVDYRWQSMALLALQEAAEAFMVRLLEDAYLCSLHARRVTLFPKDLQLARRLRGPEAGGI' A
#
# COMPACT_ATOMS: atom_id res chain seq x y z
N VAL A 1 9.83 -5.56 -6.63
CA VAL A 1 9.10 -5.93 -7.87
C VAL A 1 9.58 -7.27 -8.45
N ARG A 2 10.85 -7.38 -8.87
CA ARG A 2 11.39 -8.62 -9.48
C ARG A 2 11.32 -9.85 -8.56
N GLU A 3 11.77 -9.71 -7.32
CA GLU A 3 11.70 -10.78 -6.31
C GLU A 3 10.28 -11.29 -6.08
N ILE A 4 9.32 -10.38 -5.87
CA ILE A 4 7.90 -10.74 -5.71
C ILE A 4 7.35 -11.40 -6.99
N CYS A 5 7.73 -10.91 -8.17
CA CYS A 5 7.30 -11.49 -9.44
C CYS A 5 7.70 -12.96 -9.57
N LEU A 6 8.89 -13.34 -9.09
CA LEU A 6 9.37 -14.73 -9.15
C LEU A 6 8.52 -15.73 -8.39
N LEU A 7 7.84 -15.27 -7.33
CA LEU A 7 6.88 -16.08 -6.57
C LEU A 7 5.70 -16.54 -7.44
N PHE A 8 5.39 -15.80 -8.52
CA PHE A 8 4.25 -16.06 -9.39
C PHE A 8 4.65 -16.67 -10.74
N THR A 9 5.92 -16.64 -11.12
CA THR A 9 6.40 -17.07 -12.45
C THR A 9 7.11 -18.42 -12.44
N ARG A 10 6.98 -19.21 -11.36
CA ARG A 10 7.61 -20.53 -11.22
C ARG A 10 9.12 -20.51 -11.47
N GLY A 11 9.79 -19.43 -11.04
CA GLY A 11 11.23 -19.23 -11.22
C GLY A 11 11.66 -18.73 -12.60
N VAL A 12 10.72 -18.33 -13.48
CA VAL A 12 11.04 -17.70 -14.76
C VAL A 12 11.27 -16.19 -14.55
N ASP A 13 12.47 -15.72 -14.90
CA ASP A 13 12.83 -14.31 -14.87
C ASP A 13 12.23 -13.53 -16.05
N TYR A 14 11.19 -12.74 -15.79
CA TYR A 14 10.66 -11.81 -16.80
C TYR A 14 11.45 -10.51 -16.91
N ARG A 15 11.52 -10.00 -18.15
CA ARG A 15 12.04 -8.66 -18.43
C ARG A 15 10.92 -7.63 -18.25
N TRP A 16 11.23 -6.56 -17.54
CA TRP A 16 10.31 -5.46 -17.26
C TRP A 16 10.63 -4.28 -18.15
N GLN A 17 9.61 -3.68 -18.75
CA GLN A 17 9.75 -2.38 -19.40
C GLN A 17 9.96 -1.30 -18.33
N SER A 18 10.76 -0.27 -18.64
CA SER A 18 10.98 0.86 -17.74
C SER A 18 9.66 1.55 -17.36
N MET A 19 8.77 1.76 -18.33
CA MET A 19 7.46 2.38 -18.11
C MET A 19 6.56 1.54 -17.18
N ALA A 20 6.63 0.21 -17.25
CA ALA A 20 5.86 -0.66 -16.36
C ALA A 20 6.31 -0.52 -14.90
N LEU A 21 7.62 -0.34 -14.67
CA LEU A 21 8.15 -0.09 -13.32
C LEU A 21 7.73 1.28 -12.78
N LEU A 22 7.75 2.32 -13.63
CA LEU A 22 7.29 3.66 -13.26
C LEU A 22 5.80 3.67 -12.91
N ALA A 23 4.96 3.06 -13.75
CA ALA A 23 3.53 2.98 -13.47
C ALA A 23 3.22 2.25 -12.15
N LEU A 24 3.96 1.19 -11.84
CA LEU A 24 3.81 0.46 -10.58
C LEU A 24 4.24 1.33 -9.38
N GLN A 25 5.32 2.10 -9.52
CA GLN A 25 5.77 3.02 -8.49
C GLN A 25 4.73 4.13 -8.24
N GLU A 26 4.24 4.78 -9.29
CA GLU A 26 3.23 5.84 -9.18
C GLU A 26 1.95 5.33 -8.50
N ALA A 27 1.47 4.14 -8.88
CA ALA A 27 0.30 3.53 -8.26
C ALA A 27 0.54 3.17 -6.79
N ALA A 28 1.72 2.65 -6.45
CA ALA A 28 2.09 2.30 -5.07
C ALA A 28 2.18 3.54 -4.17
N GLU A 29 2.81 4.61 -4.65
CA GLU A 29 2.93 5.88 -3.92
C GLU A 29 1.56 6.51 -3.73
N ALA A 30 0.74 6.62 -4.78
CA ALA A 30 -0.62 7.15 -4.68
C ALA A 30 -1.50 6.34 -3.71
N PHE A 31 -1.32 5.01 -3.64
CA PHE A 31 -2.00 4.17 -2.66
C PHE A 31 -1.52 4.44 -1.23
N MET A 32 -0.20 4.46 -1.01
CA MET A 32 0.38 4.66 0.32
C MET A 32 0.07 6.05 0.88
N VAL A 33 0.16 7.10 0.06
CA VAL A 33 -0.19 8.48 0.46
C VAL A 33 -1.63 8.54 0.94
N ARG A 34 -2.59 8.08 0.11
CA ARG A 34 -4.01 8.08 0.51
C ARG A 34 -4.28 7.25 1.76
N LEU A 35 -3.62 6.09 1.89
CA LEU A 35 -3.82 5.23 3.07
C LEU A 35 -3.26 5.88 4.34
N LEU A 36 -2.12 6.56 4.25
CA LEU A 36 -1.52 7.27 5.38
C LEU A 36 -2.34 8.51 5.77
N GLU A 37 -2.95 9.22 4.81
CA GLU A 37 -3.90 10.31 5.09
C GLU A 37 -5.08 9.81 5.94
N ASP A 38 -5.73 8.72 5.55
CA ASP A 38 -6.83 8.12 6.31
C ASP A 38 -6.40 7.63 7.69
N ALA A 39 -5.23 6.98 7.77
CA ALA A 39 -4.66 6.53 9.04
C ALA A 39 -4.32 7.72 9.96
N TYR A 40 -3.90 8.85 9.40
CA TYR A 40 -3.63 10.06 10.16
C TYR A 40 -4.92 10.70 10.71
N LEU A 41 -6.01 10.68 9.94
CA LEU A 41 -7.33 11.06 10.46
C LEU A 41 -7.74 10.17 11.65
N CYS A 42 -7.42 8.87 11.61
CA CYS A 42 -7.65 7.96 12.73
C CYS A 42 -6.79 8.31 13.96
N SER A 43 -5.52 8.71 13.79
CA SER A 43 -4.68 9.14 14.92
C SER A 43 -5.19 10.44 15.54
N LEU A 44 -5.62 11.40 14.71
CA LEU A 44 -6.21 12.66 15.16
C LEU A 44 -7.53 12.43 15.92
N HIS A 45 -8.39 11.51 15.44
CA HIS A 45 -9.61 11.11 16.13
C HIS A 45 -9.31 10.59 17.55
N ALA A 46 -8.20 9.87 17.72
CA ALA A 46 -7.70 9.39 19.01
C ALA A 46 -6.88 10.43 19.80
N ARG A 47 -6.93 11.72 19.43
CA ARG A 47 -6.21 12.84 20.06
C ARG A 47 -4.68 12.67 20.11
N ARG A 48 -4.10 12.05 19.09
CA ARG A 48 -2.64 11.88 18.93
C ARG A 48 -2.16 12.53 17.63
N VAL A 49 -0.91 13.01 17.65
CA VAL A 49 -0.21 13.52 16.45
C VAL A 49 0.71 12.45 15.87
N THR A 50 1.27 11.57 16.70
CA THR A 50 2.06 10.42 16.23
C THR A 50 1.15 9.34 15.67
N LEU A 51 1.46 8.89 14.45
CA LEU A 51 0.79 7.76 13.79
C LEU A 51 1.29 6.43 14.34
N PHE A 52 0.38 5.51 14.64
CA PHE A 52 0.71 4.17 15.15
C PHE A 52 0.17 3.07 14.22
N PRO A 53 0.73 1.85 14.26
CA PRO A 53 0.26 0.75 13.42
C PRO A 53 -1.24 0.45 13.55
N LYS A 54 -1.83 0.66 14.73
CA LYS A 54 -3.27 0.48 14.97
C LYS A 54 -4.16 1.44 14.16
N ASP A 55 -3.65 2.64 13.85
CA ASP A 55 -4.38 3.63 13.05
C ASP A 55 -4.43 3.18 11.59
N LEU A 56 -3.32 2.65 11.08
CA LEU A 56 -3.23 2.06 9.75
C LEU A 56 -4.10 0.79 9.62
N GLN A 57 -4.08 -0.09 10.63
CA GLN A 57 -4.92 -1.27 10.67
C GLN A 57 -6.41 -0.91 10.66
N LEU A 58 -6.81 0.10 11.44
CA LEU A 58 -8.18 0.60 11.44
C LEU A 58 -8.57 1.19 10.09
N ALA A 59 -7.73 2.05 9.50
CA ALA A 59 -7.99 2.66 8.19
C ALA A 59 -8.17 1.59 7.09
N ARG A 60 -7.31 0.56 7.08
CA ARG A 60 -7.45 -0.59 6.17
C ARG A 60 -8.75 -1.35 6.38
N ARG A 61 -9.14 -1.59 7.64
CA ARG A 61 -10.39 -2.28 7.98
C ARG A 61 -11.62 -1.48 7.54
N LEU A 62 -11.59 -0.15 7.67
CA LEU A 62 -12.68 0.74 7.25
C LEU A 62 -12.82 0.82 5.72
N ARG A 63 -11.70 0.74 4.98
CA ARG A 63 -11.70 0.73 3.50
C ARG A 63 -12.30 -0.54 2.89
N GLY A 64 -12.31 -1.65 3.64
CA GLY A 64 -12.81 -2.93 3.15
C GLY A 64 -11.85 -3.63 2.17
N PRO A 65 -12.17 -4.87 1.77
CA PRO A 65 -11.23 -5.77 1.08
C PRO A 65 -10.81 -5.28 -0.31
N GLU A 66 -11.67 -4.58 -1.05
CA GLU A 66 -11.36 -4.12 -2.41
C GLU A 66 -10.38 -2.94 -2.45
N ALA A 67 -10.31 -2.15 -1.37
CA ALA A 67 -9.46 -0.96 -1.28
C ALA A 67 -8.20 -1.15 -0.40
N GLY A 68 -7.76 -2.40 -0.24
CA GLY A 68 -6.55 -2.76 0.50
C GLY A 68 -6.76 -3.15 1.97
N GLY A 69 -8.02 -3.31 2.40
CA GLY A 69 -8.38 -3.98 3.63
C GLY A 69 -8.07 -5.49 3.60
N ILE A 70 -7.99 -6.09 4.78
CA ILE A 70 -7.93 -7.54 5.00
C ILE A 70 -9.32 -8.06 5.29
#